data_AF-A0A967WSF3-F1
#
_entry.id   AF-A0A967WSF3-F1
#
_cell.length_a   1.000
_cell.length_b   1.000
_cell.length_c   1.000
_cell.angle_alpha   90.00
_cell.angle_beta   90.00
_cell.angle_gamma   90.00
#
_symmetry.space_group_name_H-M   'P 1'
#
loop_
_entity.id
_entity.type
_entity.pdbx_description
1 polymer ?
#
loop_
_entity_poly.entity_id
_entity_poly.type
_entity_poly.pdbx_seq_one_letter_code
_entity_poly.pdbx_strand_id
1 'polypeptide(L)'
;MLLEFSEAGLRQALAEQPELLYRTVAALSVRLRESDQHLIADLRRKNEELARAYRELQEAQAALVEKERLERELELAREIQRRLLPKTFPRLAGFDCAAASRPARQVGGDFYDVIPLASDRVGLVMADVSGKGMPAALFMA
;
A
#
# COMPACT_ATOMS: atom_id res chain seq x y z
N MET A 1 4.75 48.95 -1.17
CA MET A 1 4.56 50.26 -1.86
C MET A 1 5.53 50.26 -3.04
N LEU A 2 5.06 49.79 -4.20
CA LEU A 2 5.84 49.81 -5.44
C LEU A 2 5.84 51.25 -5.95
N LEU A 3 7.01 51.88 -5.99
CA LEU A 3 7.19 53.19 -6.61
C LEU A 3 7.17 52.98 -8.13
N GLU A 4 6.01 53.16 -8.76
CA GLU A 4 5.92 53.29 -10.21
C GLU A 4 6.49 54.66 -10.60
N PHE A 5 7.77 54.69 -10.97
CA PHE A 5 8.36 55.86 -11.61
C PHE A 5 8.01 55.86 -13.09
N SER A 6 7.36 56.92 -13.57
CA SER A 6 7.13 57.13 -15.00
C SER A 6 8.45 57.39 -15.73
N GLU A 7 8.52 57.06 -17.03
CA GLU A 7 9.71 57.27 -17.87
C GLU A 7 10.21 58.73 -17.81
N ALA A 8 9.29 59.69 -17.71
CA ALA A 8 9.59 61.11 -17.55
C ALA A 8 10.26 61.43 -16.20
N GLY A 9 9.76 60.87 -15.10
CA GLY A 9 10.36 61.06 -13.77
C GLY A 9 11.74 60.43 -13.65
N LEU A 10 11.98 59.33 -14.37
CA LEU A 10 13.27 58.63 -14.41
C LEU A 10 14.33 59.43 -15.17
N ARG A 11 13.95 60.08 -16.28
CA ARG A 11 14.81 61.01 -17.02
C ARG A 11 15.15 62.26 -16.22
N GLN A 12 14.21 62.79 -15.45
CA GLN A 12 14.46 63.95 -14.60
C GLN A 12 15.42 63.62 -13.44
N ALA A 13 15.23 62.47 -12.79
CA ALA A 13 16.13 62.01 -11.73
C ALA A 13 17.56 61.73 -12.24
N LEU A 14 17.71 61.23 -13.48
CA LEU A 14 19.00 61.10 -14.17
C LEU A 14 19.74 62.44 -14.32
N ALA A 15 18.99 63.51 -14.59
CA ALA A 15 19.56 64.84 -14.84
C ALA A 15 19.88 65.62 -13.55
N GLU A 16 19.04 65.49 -12.52
CA GLU A 16 19.17 66.28 -11.29
C GLU A 16 19.97 65.57 -10.19
N GLN A 17 19.85 64.24 -10.06
CA GLN A 17 20.46 63.46 -8.97
C GLN A 17 20.89 62.03 -9.41
N PRO A 18 21.90 61.91 -10.29
CA PRO A 18 22.32 60.62 -10.86
C PRO A 18 22.80 59.59 -9.81
N GLU A 19 23.45 60.05 -8.74
CA GLU A 19 23.89 59.20 -7.62
C GLU A 19 22.71 58.52 -6.90
N LEU A 20 21.60 59.25 -6.70
CA LEU A 20 20.42 58.70 -6.02
C LEU A 20 19.77 57.61 -6.87
N LEU A 21 19.70 57.81 -8.19
CA LEU A 21 19.14 56.84 -9.11
C LEU A 21 20.01 55.58 -9.21
N TYR A 22 21.34 55.73 -9.31
CA TYR A 22 22.26 54.59 -9.31
C TYR A 22 22.14 53.76 -8.03
N ARG A 23 22.11 54.42 -6.86
CA ARG A 23 21.91 53.74 -5.57
C ARG A 23 20.57 53.04 -5.49
N THR A 24 19.51 53.62 -6.04
CA THR A 24 18.16 53.02 -6.05
C THR A 24 18.10 51.77 -6.93
N VAL A 25 18.64 51.84 -8.15
CA VAL A 25 18.71 50.69 -9.08
C VAL A 25 19.63 49.60 -8.55
N ALA A 26 20.77 49.95 -7.96
CA ALA A 26 21.69 49.00 -7.33
C ALA A 26 21.03 48.30 -6.14
N ALA A 27 20.33 49.05 -5.27
CA ALA A 27 19.60 48.48 -4.14
C ALA A 27 18.45 47.57 -4.58
N LEU A 28 17.69 47.93 -5.63
CA LEU A 28 16.64 47.08 -6.20
C LEU A 28 17.22 45.81 -6.81
N SER A 29 18.36 45.90 -7.50
CA SER A 29 19.04 44.75 -8.12
C SER A 29 19.57 43.77 -7.07
N VAL A 30 20.03 44.24 -5.92
CA VAL A 30 20.41 43.39 -4.79
C VAL A 30 19.18 42.70 -4.20
N ARG A 31 18.10 43.45 -3.91
CA ARG A 31 16.87 42.87 -3.35
C ARG A 31 16.18 41.86 -4.28
N LEU A 32 16.19 42.10 -5.59
CA LEU A 32 15.67 41.13 -6.57
C LEU A 32 16.45 39.83 -6.52
N ARG A 33 17.79 39.91 -6.52
CA ARG A 33 18.66 38.73 -6.40
C ARG A 33 18.44 37.97 -5.10
N GLU A 34 18.27 38.66 -3.99
CA GLU A 34 17.95 38.03 -2.69
C GLU A 34 16.58 37.34 -2.71
N SER A 35 15.55 38.00 -3.26
CA SER A 35 14.19 37.45 -3.36
C SER A 35 14.15 36.19 -4.23
N ASP A 36 14.82 36.20 -5.38
CA ASP A 36 14.89 35.04 -6.26
C ASP A 36 15.65 33.88 -5.60
N GLN A 37 16.73 34.17 -4.88
CA GLN A 37 17.48 33.15 -4.13
C GLN A 37 16.62 32.49 -3.05
N HIS A 38 15.80 33.25 -2.32
CA HIS A 38 14.88 32.70 -1.33
C HIS A 38 13.79 31.82 -1.96
N LEU A 39 13.17 32.28 -3.05
CA LEU A 39 12.15 31.50 -3.77
C LEU A 39 12.73 30.19 -4.31
N ILE A 40 13.92 30.22 -4.90
CA ILE A 40 14.60 29.02 -5.41
C ILE A 40 14.91 28.06 -4.27
N ALA A 41 15.35 28.56 -3.11
CA ALA A 41 15.64 27.73 -1.95
C ALA A 41 14.37 27.05 -1.40
N ASP A 42 13.25 27.79 -1.32
CA ASP A 42 11.97 27.25 -0.89
C ASP A 42 11.41 26.23 -1.89
N LEU A 43 11.50 26.51 -3.18
CA LEU A 43 11.06 25.58 -4.22
C LEU A 43 11.86 24.27 -4.18
N ARG A 44 13.18 24.35 -3.97
CA ARG A 44 14.05 23.18 -3.81
C ARG A 44 13.66 22.37 -2.58
N ARG A 45 13.46 23.03 -1.44
CA ARG A 45 13.02 22.38 -0.20
C ARG A 45 11.68 21.66 -0.40
N LYS A 46 10.71 22.33 -1.02
CA LYS A 46 9.39 21.74 -1.30
C LYS A 46 9.49 20.57 -2.28
N ASN A 47 10.33 20.65 -3.31
CA ASN A 47 10.57 19.53 -4.21
C ASN A 47 11.20 18.33 -3.49
N GLU A 48 12.14 18.57 -2.57
CA GLU A 48 12.76 17.50 -1.77
C GLU A 48 11.76 16.85 -0.80
N GLU A 49 10.94 17.66 -0.11
CA GLU A 49 9.85 17.18 0.74
C GLU A 49 8.86 16.34 -0.07
N LEU A 50 8.43 16.84 -1.22
CA LEU A 50 7.49 16.17 -2.10
C LEU A 50 8.07 14.86 -2.64
N ALA A 51 9.34 14.84 -3.04
CA ALA A 51 10.02 13.64 -3.50
C ALA A 51 10.13 12.57 -2.40
N ARG A 52 10.31 12.97 -1.13
CA ARG A 52 10.28 12.04 0.02
C ARG A 52 8.88 11.47 0.22
N ALA A 53 7.87 12.32 0.27
CA ALA A 53 6.48 11.90 0.43
C ALA A 53 6.02 10.96 -0.69
N TYR A 54 6.41 11.22 -1.94
CA TYR A 54 6.11 10.32 -3.06
C TYR A 54 6.74 8.94 -2.91
N ARG A 55 8.01 8.87 -2.45
CA ARG A 55 8.67 7.57 -2.22
C ARG A 55 7.99 6.78 -1.10
N GLU A 56 7.69 7.42 0.02
CA GLU A 56 6.98 6.78 1.13
C GLU A 56 5.60 6.27 0.71
N LEU A 57 4.88 7.06 -0.10
CA LEU A 57 3.58 6.65 -0.63
C LEU A 57 3.71 5.46 -1.59
N GLN A 58 4.72 5.45 -2.48
CA GLN A 58 4.97 4.34 -3.38
C GLN A 58 5.30 3.04 -2.63
N GLU A 59 6.14 3.11 -1.61
CA GLU A 59 6.49 1.96 -0.77
C GLU A 59 5.27 1.41 -0.02
N ALA A 60 4.47 2.30 0.57
CA ALA A 60 3.23 1.92 1.25
C ALA A 60 2.22 1.28 0.28
N GLN A 61 2.08 1.83 -0.93
CA GLN A 61 1.18 1.30 -1.95
C GLN A 61 1.65 -0.08 -2.43
N ALA A 62 2.94 -0.27 -2.67
CA ALA A 62 3.50 -1.57 -3.06
C ALA A 62 3.26 -2.63 -1.97
N ALA A 63 3.46 -2.29 -0.70
CA ALA A 63 3.18 -3.17 0.42
C ALA A 63 1.69 -3.53 0.51
N LEU A 64 0.79 -2.57 0.23
CA LEU A 64 -0.65 -2.81 0.25
C LEU A 64 -1.08 -3.76 -0.87
N VAL A 65 -0.55 -3.57 -2.09
CA VAL A 65 -0.83 -4.44 -3.24
C VAL A 65 -0.37 -5.87 -2.96
N GLU A 66 0.83 -6.07 -2.40
CA GLU A 66 1.31 -7.41 -2.06
C GLU A 66 0.46 -8.06 -0.96
N LYS A 67 0.05 -7.28 0.04
CA LYS A 67 -0.87 -7.76 1.08
C LYS A 67 -2.20 -8.22 0.49
N GLU A 68 -2.82 -7.43 -0.38
CA GLU A 68 -4.07 -7.81 -1.06
C GLU A 68 -3.90 -9.07 -1.91
N ARG A 69 -2.76 -9.21 -2.60
CA ARG A 69 -2.42 -10.39 -3.38
C ARG A 69 -2.38 -11.65 -2.51
N LEU A 70 -1.67 -11.59 -1.38
CA LEU A 70 -1.58 -12.69 -0.41
C LEU A 70 -2.93 -13.02 0.23
N GLU A 71 -3.73 -12.00 0.55
CA GLU A 71 -5.09 -12.20 1.08
C GLU A 71 -5.99 -12.93 0.07
N ARG A 72 -5.90 -12.60 -1.22
CA ARG A 72 -6.64 -13.32 -2.28
C ARG A 72 -6.17 -14.76 -2.44
N GLU A 73 -4.86 -15.01 -2.43
CA GLU A 73 -4.31 -16.37 -2.49
C GLU A 73 -4.79 -17.22 -1.31
N LEU A 74 -4.81 -16.65 -0.10
CA LEU A 74 -5.33 -17.32 1.10
C LEU A 74 -6.83 -17.61 1.03
N GLU A 75 -7.62 -16.68 0.49
CA GLU A 75 -9.07 -16.89 0.31
C GLU A 75 -9.34 -18.03 -0.68
N LEU A 76 -8.60 -18.10 -1.78
CA LEU A 76 -8.69 -19.20 -2.75
C LEU A 76 -8.32 -20.54 -2.09
N ALA A 77 -7.23 -20.59 -1.33
CA ALA A 77 -6.84 -21.80 -0.61
C ALA A 77 -7.90 -22.26 0.40
N ARG A 78 -8.53 -21.31 1.11
CA ARG A 78 -9.66 -21.59 2.00
C ARG A 78 -10.84 -22.19 1.24
N GLU A 79 -11.16 -21.65 0.06
CA GLU A 79 -12.24 -22.18 -0.77
C GLU A 79 -11.94 -23.60 -1.26
N ILE A 80 -10.71 -23.86 -1.71
CA ILE A 80 -10.27 -25.20 -2.12
C ILE A 80 -10.36 -26.18 -0.95
N GLN A 81 -9.84 -25.84 0.23
CA GLN A 81 -9.95 -26.68 1.43
C GLN A 81 -11.41 -27.00 1.78
N ARG A 82 -12.31 -26.00 1.74
CA ARG A 82 -13.75 -26.22 2.01
C ARG A 82 -14.43 -27.11 0.97
N ARG A 83 -13.91 -27.18 -0.26
CA ARG A 83 -14.41 -28.07 -1.32
C ARG A 83 -13.86 -29.48 -1.20
N LEU A 84 -12.64 -29.65 -0.68
CA LEU A 84 -12.01 -30.95 -0.44
C LEU A 84 -12.68 -31.71 0.71
N LEU A 85 -13.12 -31.01 1.76
CA LEU A 85 -13.74 -31.66 2.91
C LEU A 85 -15.12 -32.27 2.58
N PRO A 86 -15.41 -33.51 3.02
CA PRO A 86 -16.71 -34.14 2.83
C PRO A 86 -17.86 -33.28 3.38
N LYS A 87 -18.85 -33.02 2.52
CA LYS A 87 -20.09 -32.32 2.88
C LYS A 87 -21.22 -33.25 3.32
N THR A 88 -21.12 -34.52 2.93
CA THR A 88 -22.13 -35.55 3.19
C THR A 88 -21.43 -36.82 3.62
N PHE A 89 -21.96 -37.46 4.64
CA PHE A 89 -21.47 -38.74 5.12
C PHE A 89 -22.30 -39.88 4.51
N PRO A 90 -21.69 -41.02 4.18
CA PRO A 90 -22.44 -42.23 3.84
C PRO A 90 -23.33 -42.64 5.01
N ARG A 91 -24.52 -43.18 4.71
CA ARG A 91 -25.43 -43.70 5.74
C ARG A 91 -24.86 -45.01 6.28
N LEU A 92 -24.58 -45.05 7.58
CA LEU A 92 -24.15 -46.23 8.31
C LEU A 92 -25.28 -46.66 9.25
N ALA A 93 -25.68 -47.93 9.19
CA ALA A 93 -26.73 -48.45 10.06
C ALA A 93 -26.32 -48.30 11.54
N GLY A 94 -27.15 -47.60 12.32
CA GLY A 94 -26.92 -47.39 13.77
C GLY A 94 -25.96 -46.24 14.13
N PHE A 95 -25.48 -45.45 13.15
CA PHE A 95 -24.59 -44.31 13.38
C PHE A 95 -25.13 -43.04 12.74
N ASP A 96 -24.92 -41.91 13.41
CA ASP A 96 -25.16 -40.57 12.87
C ASP A 96 -23.83 -39.81 12.88
N CYS A 97 -23.45 -39.24 11.73
CA CYS A 97 -22.13 -38.67 11.50
C CYS A 97 -22.25 -37.21 11.08
N ALA A 98 -21.53 -36.33 11.78
CA ALA A 98 -21.41 -34.92 11.44
C ALA A 98 -19.96 -34.47 11.66
N ALA A 99 -19.51 -33.52 10.84
CA ALA A 99 -18.22 -32.85 11.05
C ALA A 99 -18.35 -31.35 10.81
N ALA A 100 -17.51 -30.60 11.52
CA ALA A 100 -17.33 -29.17 11.31
C ALA A 100 -15.86 -28.83 11.47
N SER A 101 -15.27 -28.18 10.47
CA SER A 101 -13.93 -27.61 10.56
C SER A 101 -14.04 -26.09 10.70
N ARG A 102 -13.40 -25.54 11.73
CA ARG A 102 -13.36 -24.10 12.02
C ARG A 102 -11.89 -23.66 12.08
N PRO A 103 -11.33 -23.11 11.00
CA PRO A 103 -9.93 -22.71 10.98
C PRO A 103 -9.69 -21.54 11.95
N ALA A 104 -8.57 -21.58 12.67
CA ALA A 104 -8.17 -20.50 13.59
C ALA A 104 -7.61 -19.25 12.87
N ARG A 105 -7.30 -19.37 11.57
CA ARG A 105 -6.84 -18.30 10.67
C ARG A 105 -7.56 -18.45 9.32
N GLN A 106 -7.00 -17.94 8.23
CA GLN A 106 -7.60 -18.05 6.90
C GLN A 106 -7.72 -19.52 6.43
N VAL A 107 -6.76 -20.38 6.76
CA VAL A 107 -6.73 -21.82 6.40
C VAL A 107 -6.35 -22.64 7.64
N GLY A 108 -7.04 -23.78 7.84
CA GLY A 108 -6.78 -24.71 8.94
C GLY A 108 -5.80 -25.83 8.54
N GLY A 109 -5.12 -26.43 9.53
CA GLY A 109 -4.31 -27.63 9.32
C GLY A 109 -5.11 -28.93 9.37
N ASP A 110 -6.33 -28.88 9.90
CA ASP A 110 -7.18 -30.05 10.09
C ASP A 110 -7.79 -30.51 8.75
N PHE A 111 -7.59 -31.78 8.44
CA PHE A 111 -8.13 -32.49 7.30
C PHE A 111 -8.94 -33.70 7.76
N TYR A 112 -10.06 -33.97 7.11
CA TYR A 112 -10.76 -35.24 7.27
C TYR A 112 -11.34 -35.72 5.94
N ASP A 113 -11.42 -37.04 5.77
CA ASP A 113 -12.05 -37.68 4.63
C ASP A 113 -12.80 -38.95 5.05
N VAL A 114 -13.80 -39.34 4.27
CA VAL A 114 -14.69 -40.46 4.55
C VAL A 114 -14.77 -41.35 3.31
N ILE A 115 -14.14 -42.52 3.40
CA ILE A 115 -13.95 -43.42 2.27
C ILE A 115 -14.89 -44.62 2.44
N PRO A 116 -15.87 -44.82 1.53
CA PRO A 116 -16.70 -46.02 1.54
C PRO A 116 -15.85 -47.27 1.27
N LEU A 117 -16.05 -48.32 2.05
CA LEU A 117 -15.39 -49.61 1.90
C LEU A 117 -16.43 -50.71 1.64
N ALA A 118 -15.97 -51.87 1.17
CA ALA A 118 -16.84 -53.04 0.96
C ALA A 118 -17.47 -53.53 2.26
N SER A 119 -18.68 -54.09 2.12
CA SER A 119 -19.47 -54.71 3.21
C SER A 119 -19.97 -53.73 4.27
N ASP A 120 -20.51 -52.58 3.85
CA ASP A 120 -21.11 -51.55 4.73
C ASP A 120 -20.12 -50.97 5.77
N ARG A 121 -18.85 -50.90 5.38
CA ARG A 121 -17.77 -50.34 6.20
C ARG A 121 -17.37 -48.98 5.66
N VAL A 122 -16.84 -48.14 6.53
CA VAL A 122 -16.35 -46.81 6.18
C VAL A 122 -15.00 -46.58 6.84
N GLY A 123 -14.03 -46.08 6.07
CA GLY A 123 -12.77 -45.56 6.57
C GLY A 123 -12.90 -44.08 6.87
N LEU A 124 -12.51 -43.65 8.07
CA LEU A 124 -12.40 -42.24 8.44
C LEU A 124 -10.92 -41.87 8.50
N VAL A 125 -10.55 -40.82 7.78
CA VAL A 125 -9.21 -40.21 7.86
C VAL A 125 -9.35 -38.90 8.61
N MET A 126 -8.46 -38.67 9.57
CA MET A 126 -8.29 -37.39 10.23
C MET A 126 -6.79 -37.09 10.31
N ALA A 127 -6.38 -35.92 9.87
CA ALA A 127 -4.99 -35.49 9.90
C ALA A 127 -4.92 -34.03 10.39
N ASP A 128 -3.92 -33.72 11.21
CA ASP A 128 -3.52 -32.35 11.55
C ASP A 128 -2.21 -32.07 10.82
N VAL A 129 -2.27 -31.24 9.78
CA VAL A 129 -1.10 -30.85 9.00
C VAL A 129 -0.35 -29.78 9.78
N SER A 130 0.87 -30.11 10.20
CA SER A 130 1.73 -29.18 10.94
C SER A 130 2.08 -27.95 10.08
N GLY A 131 1.36 -26.85 10.31
CA GLY A 131 1.56 -25.57 9.64
C GLY A 131 0.24 -24.79 9.54
N LYS A 132 0.26 -23.46 9.69
CA LYS A 132 -0.92 -22.60 9.49
C LYS A 132 -0.67 -21.70 8.27
N GLY A 133 -1.58 -21.68 7.31
CA GLY A 133 -1.49 -20.86 6.09
C GLY A 133 -1.37 -21.65 4.79
N MET A 134 -1.05 -20.97 3.68
CA MET A 134 -0.96 -21.53 2.32
C MET A 134 -0.20 -22.86 2.18
N PRO A 135 1.00 -23.05 2.79
CA PRO A 135 1.75 -24.30 2.61
C PRO A 135 1.03 -25.53 3.15
N ALA A 136 0.38 -25.43 4.32
CA ALA A 136 -0.37 -26.53 4.92
C ALA A 136 -1.63 -26.87 4.11
N ALA A 137 -2.21 -25.88 3.43
CA ALA A 137 -3.36 -26.08 2.53
C ALA A 137 -3.01 -26.97 1.33
N LEU A 138 -1.82 -26.77 0.76
CA LEU A 138 -1.34 -27.46 -0.43
C LEU A 138 -0.88 -28.89 -0.15
N PHE A 139 -0.44 -29.23 1.07
CA PHE A 139 -0.08 -30.60 1.45
C PHE A 139 -1.29 -31.55 1.63
N MET A 140 -2.51 -31.02 1.66
CA MET A 140 -3.74 -31.83 1.72
C MET A 140 -4.21 -32.33 0.34
N ALA A 141 -3.58 -31.90 -0.76
CA ALA A 141 -3.97 -32.22 -2.13
C ALA A 141 -3.21 -33.43 -2.71
#